data_AF-A0A7R9SWH6-F1
#
_entry.id   AF-A0A7R9SWH6-F1
#
_cell.length_a   1.000
_cell.length_b   1.000
_cell.length_c   1.000
_cell.angle_alpha   90.00
_cell.angle_beta   90.00
_cell.angle_gamma   90.00
#
_symmetry.space_group_name_H-M   'P 1'
#
loop_
_entity.id
_entity.type
_entity.pdbx_description
1 polymer ?
#
loop_
_entity_poly.entity_id
_entity_poly.type
_entity_poly.pdbx_seq_one_letter_code
_entity_poly.pdbx_strand_id
1 'polypeptide(L)'
;EAAKELALARPYLLKTNGRNIVAMYQVLNEIFGSEKALEMVKKTPSLLRARPQTVRESAPVLQALLGDDVFAQRMDSTASSLLGIRADTIQDSFKTLSEIYGSSARAMDAVRRQPMTLKARATTMRDTVNTLGILLGQVRAREILIDSPTVLQVRAWKLKRNFKYCSDRFGVESARRLPVFYWKASMVTLKRACDRKEESGVM
;
A
#
# COMPACT_ATOMS: atom_id res chain seq x y z
N GLU A 1 12.65 -0.08 -30.38
CA GLU A 1 11.83 -1.20 -29.86
C GLU A 1 11.11 -0.96 -28.53
N ALA A 2 11.80 -0.83 -27.39
CA ALA A 2 11.13 -0.78 -26.07
C ALA A 2 10.07 0.32 -25.91
N ALA A 3 10.30 1.52 -26.44
CA ALA A 3 9.33 2.62 -26.40
C ALA A 3 8.04 2.29 -27.19
N LYS A 4 8.17 1.61 -28.32
CA LYS A 4 7.04 1.17 -29.17
C LYS A 4 6.24 0.07 -28.47
N GLU A 5 6.91 -0.91 -27.89
CA GLU A 5 6.30 -1.97 -27.09
C GLU A 5 5.49 -1.41 -25.91
N LEU A 6 6.08 -0.47 -25.15
CA LEU A 6 5.41 0.20 -24.03
C LEU A 6 4.18 1.01 -24.48
N ALA A 7 4.30 1.74 -25.60
CA ALA A 7 3.20 2.52 -26.14
C ALA A 7 2.01 1.65 -26.57
N LEU A 8 2.29 0.51 -27.23
CA LEU A 8 1.26 -0.46 -27.66
C LEU A 8 0.60 -1.16 -26.47
N ALA A 9 1.40 -1.60 -25.49
CA ALA A 9 0.88 -2.27 -24.30
C ALA A 9 0.06 -1.33 -23.39
N ARG A 10 0.36 -0.03 -23.42
CA ARG A 10 -0.19 0.96 -22.49
C ARG A 10 -0.52 2.29 -23.19
N PRO A 11 -1.65 2.35 -23.94
CA PRO A 11 -2.02 3.53 -24.72
C PRO A 11 -2.15 4.84 -23.92
N TYR A 12 -2.39 4.76 -22.59
CA TYR A 12 -2.44 5.95 -21.74
C TYR A 12 -1.11 6.72 -21.68
N LEU A 13 0.03 6.09 -21.99
CA LEU A 13 1.32 6.78 -22.06
C LEU A 13 1.37 7.77 -23.23
N LEU A 14 0.62 7.52 -24.31
CA LEU A 14 0.50 8.44 -25.45
C LEU A 14 -0.14 9.78 -25.06
N LYS A 15 -0.88 9.82 -23.95
CA LYS A 15 -1.47 11.05 -23.38
C LYS A 15 -0.52 11.78 -22.43
N THR A 16 0.67 11.23 -22.18
CA THR A 16 1.65 11.82 -21.26
C THR A 16 2.62 12.68 -22.07
N ASN A 17 3.00 13.85 -21.53
CA ASN A 17 3.97 14.73 -22.17
C ASN A 17 5.30 13.99 -22.38
N GLY A 18 5.78 13.92 -23.63
CA GLY A 18 7.02 13.22 -23.99
C GLY A 18 8.25 13.74 -23.24
N ARG A 19 8.31 15.05 -22.94
CA ARG A 19 9.39 15.63 -22.11
C ARG A 19 9.38 15.07 -20.69
N ASN A 20 8.19 14.84 -20.12
CA ASN A 20 8.07 14.23 -18.79
C ASN A 20 8.54 12.78 -18.81
N ILE A 21 8.18 12.01 -19.85
CA ILE A 21 8.61 10.62 -19.99
C ILE A 21 10.14 10.53 -20.02
N VAL A 22 10.81 11.35 -20.83
CA VAL A 22 12.27 11.39 -20.94
C VAL A 22 12.92 11.78 -19.62
N ALA A 23 12.47 12.89 -19.02
CA ALA A 23 13.02 13.36 -17.74
C ALA A 23 12.81 12.34 -16.60
N MET A 24 11.65 11.68 -16.56
CA MET A 24 11.37 10.65 -15.57
C MET A 24 12.25 9.41 -15.81
N TYR A 25 12.44 8.98 -17.05
CA TYR A 25 13.34 7.87 -17.35
C TYR A 25 14.79 8.18 -16.95
N GLN A 26 15.27 9.40 -17.21
CA GLN A 26 16.59 9.86 -16.78
C GLN A 26 16.75 9.79 -15.25
N VAL A 27 15.75 10.26 -14.49
CA VAL A 27 15.76 10.16 -13.02
C VAL A 27 15.79 8.71 -12.54
N LEU A 28 15.01 7.82 -13.14
CA LEU A 28 15.07 6.39 -12.79
C LEU A 28 16.44 5.79 -13.11
N ASN A 29 17.04 6.18 -14.24
CA ASN A 29 18.39 5.75 -14.63
C ASN A 29 19.47 6.27 -13.68
N GLU A 30 19.37 7.51 -13.22
CA GLU A 30 20.27 8.10 -12.21
C GLU A 30 20.22 7.33 -10.88
N ILE A 31 19.03 6.90 -10.44
CA ILE A 31 18.83 6.27 -9.12
C ILE A 31 19.12 4.76 -9.15
N PHE A 32 18.68 4.06 -10.20
CA PHE A 32 18.67 2.59 -10.24
C PHE A 32 19.61 1.99 -11.30
N GLY A 33 20.19 2.82 -12.17
CA GLY A 33 20.91 2.36 -13.36
C GLY A 33 19.97 1.98 -14.52
N SER A 34 20.55 1.86 -15.72
CA SER A 34 19.81 1.74 -16.98
C SER A 34 18.95 0.48 -17.08
N GLU A 35 19.53 -0.66 -16.72
CA GLU A 35 18.87 -1.96 -16.77
C GLU A 35 17.66 -2.00 -15.82
N LYS A 36 17.86 -1.59 -14.57
CA LYS A 36 16.81 -1.60 -13.55
C LYS A 36 15.72 -0.58 -13.83
N ALA A 37 16.09 0.62 -14.29
CA ALA A 37 15.12 1.63 -14.72
C ALA A 37 14.21 1.12 -15.83
N LEU A 38 14.76 0.43 -16.83
CA LEU A 38 13.99 -0.18 -17.92
C LEU A 38 13.05 -1.27 -17.39
N GLU A 39 13.53 -2.15 -16.51
CA GLU A 39 12.71 -3.19 -15.88
C GLU A 39 11.53 -2.59 -15.09
N MET A 40 11.80 -1.57 -14.28
CA MET A 40 10.79 -0.86 -13.50
C MET A 40 9.73 -0.21 -14.39
N VAL A 41 10.13 0.40 -15.50
CA VAL A 41 9.20 1.00 -16.46
C VAL A 41 8.35 -0.06 -17.15
N LYS A 42 8.91 -1.21 -17.53
CA LYS A 42 8.14 -2.32 -18.11
C LYS A 42 7.10 -2.86 -17.13
N LYS A 43 7.49 -3.06 -15.87
CA LYS A 43 6.60 -3.59 -14.82
C LYS A 43 5.57 -2.57 -14.34
N THR A 44 5.98 -1.31 -14.14
CA THR A 44 5.14 -0.21 -13.64
C THR A 44 5.21 1.01 -14.56
N PRO A 45 4.58 0.97 -15.76
CA PRO A 45 4.69 2.06 -16.73
C PRO A 45 4.06 3.37 -16.24
N SER A 46 3.15 3.31 -15.26
CA SER A 46 2.58 4.51 -14.63
C SER A 46 3.62 5.37 -13.90
N LEU A 47 4.81 4.85 -13.58
CA LEU A 47 5.91 5.65 -13.02
C LEU A 47 6.32 6.79 -13.95
N LEU A 48 6.25 6.59 -15.27
CA LEU A 48 6.59 7.61 -16.26
C LEU A 48 5.65 8.84 -16.24
N ARG A 49 4.54 8.74 -15.50
CA ARG A 49 3.58 9.83 -15.28
C ARG A 49 3.83 10.58 -13.97
N ALA A 50 4.71 10.09 -13.11
CA ALA A 50 5.12 10.81 -11.92
C ALA A 50 5.90 12.07 -12.31
N ARG A 51 5.95 13.03 -11.39
CA ARG A 51 6.81 14.21 -11.53
C ARG A 51 8.24 13.80 -11.20
N PRO A 52 9.23 14.05 -12.08
CA PRO A 52 10.63 13.68 -11.82
C PRO A 52 11.15 14.20 -10.48
N GLN A 53 10.80 15.44 -10.13
CA GLN A 53 11.17 16.05 -8.86
C GLN A 53 10.65 15.27 -7.64
N THR A 54 9.41 14.77 -7.69
CA THR A 54 8.83 13.97 -6.61
C THR A 54 9.59 12.65 -6.41
N VAL A 55 10.04 12.02 -7.48
CA VAL A 55 10.84 10.79 -7.38
C VAL A 55 12.23 11.07 -6.82
N ARG A 56 12.88 12.15 -7.26
CA ARG A 56 14.19 12.58 -6.71
C ARG A 56 14.13 12.83 -5.21
N GLU A 57 13.05 13.42 -4.72
CA GLU A 57 12.87 13.72 -3.29
C GLU A 57 12.47 12.48 -2.49
N SER A 58 11.60 11.62 -3.03
CA SER A 58 11.06 10.47 -2.29
C SER A 58 12.01 9.27 -2.24
N ALA A 59 12.82 9.05 -3.27
CA ALA A 59 13.79 7.95 -3.33
C ALA A 59 14.74 7.92 -2.11
N PRO A 60 15.47 8.99 -1.77
CA PRO A 60 16.38 8.97 -0.62
C PRO A 60 15.65 8.77 0.71
N VAL A 61 14.42 9.29 0.86
CA VAL A 61 13.59 9.07 2.07
C VAL A 61 13.20 7.60 2.18
N LEU A 62 12.75 6.99 1.08
CA LEU A 62 12.39 5.58 1.05
C LEU A 62 13.61 4.68 1.30
N GLN A 63 14.76 5.02 0.71
CA GLN A 63 16.01 4.31 0.94
C GLN A 63 16.43 4.37 2.41
N ALA A 64 16.37 5.53 3.06
CA ALA A 64 16.67 5.67 4.48
C ALA A 64 15.74 4.84 5.38
N LEU A 65 14.44 4.75 5.06
CA LEU A 65 13.48 3.99 5.86
C LEU A 65 13.60 2.47 5.64
N LEU A 66 13.82 2.05 4.40
CA LEU A 66 13.85 0.64 4.02
C LEU A 66 15.23 0.00 4.23
N GLY A 67 16.31 0.79 4.14
CA GLY A 67 17.66 0.29 3.93
C GLY A 67 17.90 -0.08 2.47
N ASP A 68 19.16 -0.10 2.05
CA ASP A 68 19.57 -0.25 0.65
C ASP A 68 19.03 -1.54 0.01
N ASP A 69 19.20 -2.68 0.69
CA ASP A 69 18.78 -3.99 0.17
C ASP A 69 17.27 -4.07 -0.06
N VAL A 70 16.48 -3.66 0.94
CA VAL A 70 15.02 -3.71 0.87
C VAL A 70 14.51 -2.67 -0.13
N PHE A 71 15.14 -1.50 -0.21
CA PHE A 71 14.81 -0.49 -1.22
C PHE A 71 15.01 -1.05 -2.63
N ALA A 72 16.19 -1.58 -2.94
CA ALA A 72 16.50 -2.17 -4.24
C ALA A 72 15.55 -3.33 -4.59
N GLN A 73 15.28 -4.22 -3.64
CA GLN A 73 14.41 -5.38 -3.83
C GLN A 73 12.92 -5.00 -3.99
N ARG A 74 12.43 -3.96 -3.32
CA ARG A 74 10.99 -3.63 -3.30
C ARG A 74 10.59 -2.63 -4.37
N MET A 75 11.51 -1.76 -4.81
CA MET A 75 11.24 -0.77 -5.85
C MET A 75 11.02 -1.40 -7.23
N ASP A 76 11.46 -2.63 -7.45
CA ASP A 76 11.28 -3.34 -8.72
C ASP A 76 9.92 -4.02 -8.91
N SER A 77 9.08 -3.98 -7.88
CA SER A 77 7.88 -4.80 -7.79
C SER A 77 6.75 -4.01 -7.13
N THR A 78 6.41 -4.39 -5.91
CA THR A 78 5.17 -3.97 -5.25
C THR A 78 5.18 -2.54 -4.74
N ALA A 79 6.36 -1.95 -4.52
CA ALA A 79 6.50 -0.67 -3.83
C ALA A 79 6.94 0.48 -4.75
N SER A 80 7.14 0.22 -6.05
CA SER A 80 7.53 1.23 -7.04
C SER A 80 6.62 2.46 -7.02
N SER A 81 5.31 2.27 -6.80
CA SER A 81 4.32 3.35 -6.71
C SER A 81 4.56 4.34 -5.55
N LEU A 82 5.40 4.01 -4.57
CA LEU A 82 5.78 4.92 -3.48
C LEU A 82 6.68 6.05 -3.99
N LEU A 83 7.44 5.85 -5.06
CA LEU A 83 8.28 6.89 -5.68
C LEU A 83 7.43 8.07 -6.22
N GLY A 84 6.16 7.81 -6.53
CA GLY A 84 5.22 8.85 -6.94
C GLY A 84 4.62 9.66 -5.78
N ILE A 85 4.96 9.35 -4.54
CA ILE A 85 4.45 10.03 -3.34
C ILE A 85 5.47 11.09 -2.91
N ARG A 86 4.99 12.27 -2.50
CA ARG A 86 5.87 13.33 -1.98
C ARG A 86 6.59 12.87 -0.72
N ALA A 87 7.85 13.31 -0.59
CA ALA A 87 8.71 13.00 0.56
C ALA A 87 8.07 13.40 1.90
N ASP A 88 7.45 14.59 1.97
CA ASP A 88 6.72 15.10 3.14
C ASP A 88 5.65 14.11 3.62
N THR A 89 4.90 13.54 2.67
CA THR A 89 3.78 12.65 2.90
C THR A 89 4.29 11.29 3.38
N ILE A 90 5.43 10.82 2.87
CA ILE A 90 6.08 9.58 3.32
C ILE A 90 6.56 9.75 4.77
N GLN A 91 7.21 10.87 5.08
CA GLN A 91 7.70 11.18 6.42
C GLN A 91 6.55 11.32 7.44
N ASP A 92 5.49 12.04 7.09
CA ASP A 92 4.28 12.15 7.92
C ASP A 92 3.62 10.79 8.15
N SER A 93 3.60 9.96 7.12
CA SER A 93 3.07 8.60 7.22
C SER A 93 3.92 7.74 8.16
N PHE A 94 5.24 7.81 8.04
CA PHE A 94 6.16 7.11 8.93
C PHE A 94 6.03 7.59 10.38
N LYS A 95 5.97 8.91 10.62
CA LYS A 95 5.73 9.48 11.95
C LYS A 95 4.45 8.93 12.58
N THR A 96 3.36 8.87 11.80
CA THR A 96 2.09 8.32 12.27
C THR A 96 2.20 6.81 12.56
N LEU A 97 2.96 6.05 11.77
CA LEU A 97 3.23 4.65 12.06
C LEU A 97 4.02 4.49 13.37
N SER A 98 5.01 5.35 13.63
CA SER A 98 5.75 5.34 14.90
C SER A 98 4.85 5.57 16.11
N GLU A 99 3.87 6.47 15.99
CA GLU A 99 2.83 6.68 17.01
C GLU A 99 1.97 5.42 17.21
N ILE A 100 1.52 4.79 16.12
CA ILE A 100 0.65 3.60 16.15
C ILE A 100 1.37 2.38 16.74
N TYR A 101 2.62 2.14 16.37
CA TYR A 101 3.42 1.00 16.85
C TYR A 101 4.14 1.27 18.19
N GLY A 102 4.08 2.50 18.69
CA GLY A 102 4.67 2.95 19.95
C GLY A 102 6.18 3.20 19.89
N SER A 103 6.85 2.96 18.76
CA SER A 103 8.24 3.34 18.54
C SER A 103 8.60 3.37 17.06
N SER A 104 9.59 4.19 16.70
CA SER A 104 10.14 4.23 15.34
C SER A 104 10.77 2.92 14.91
N ALA A 105 11.38 2.16 15.83
CA ALA A 105 11.97 0.85 15.52
C ALA A 105 10.92 -0.17 15.08
N ARG A 106 9.78 -0.25 15.77
CA ARG A 106 8.68 -1.15 15.41
C ARG A 106 7.97 -0.72 14.12
N ALA A 107 7.80 0.59 13.93
CA ALA A 107 7.26 1.11 12.68
C ALA A 107 8.18 0.80 11.48
N MET A 108 9.49 0.93 11.66
CA MET A 108 10.48 0.61 10.63
C MET A 108 10.47 -0.88 10.27
N ASP A 109 10.37 -1.78 11.24
CA ASP A 109 10.16 -3.21 10.98
C ASP A 109 8.89 -3.47 10.15
N ALA A 110 7.76 -2.87 10.56
CA ALA A 110 6.49 -3.03 9.83
C ALA A 110 6.57 -2.48 8.40
N VAL A 111 7.25 -1.34 8.19
CA VAL A 111 7.46 -0.72 6.88
C VAL A 111 8.38 -1.57 6.01
N ARG A 112 9.46 -2.13 6.53
CA ARG A 112 10.34 -3.03 5.76
C ARG A 112 9.62 -4.29 5.31
N ARG A 113 8.76 -4.85 6.16
CA ARG A 113 7.91 -6.00 5.81
C ARG A 113 6.85 -5.64 4.77
N GLN A 114 6.20 -4.49 4.91
CA GLN A 114 5.11 -4.05 4.01
C GLN A 114 5.23 -2.56 3.66
N PRO A 115 6.12 -2.16 2.72
CA PRO A 115 6.39 -0.74 2.42
C PRO A 115 5.16 0.06 1.99
N MET A 116 4.19 -0.62 1.40
CA MET A 116 2.95 -0.01 0.93
C MET A 116 2.12 0.65 2.04
N THR A 117 2.39 0.36 3.31
CA THR A 117 1.79 1.09 4.45
C THR A 117 2.04 2.60 4.38
N LEU A 118 3.20 3.01 3.86
CA LEU A 118 3.59 4.41 3.67
C LEU A 118 2.70 5.17 2.67
N LYS A 119 1.85 4.46 1.92
CA LYS A 119 0.87 5.06 1.01
C LYS A 119 -0.36 5.60 1.72
N ALA A 120 -0.64 5.12 2.94
CA ALA A 120 -1.79 5.59 3.71
C ALA A 120 -1.52 7.00 4.25
N ARG A 121 -2.51 7.89 4.17
CA ARG A 121 -2.39 9.21 4.82
C ARG A 121 -2.54 9.07 6.34
N ALA A 122 -1.87 9.94 7.10
CA ALA A 122 -1.93 9.98 8.56
C ALA A 122 -3.37 9.91 9.12
N THR A 123 -4.28 10.73 8.56
CA THR A 123 -5.71 10.73 8.96
C THR A 123 -6.37 9.38 8.71
N THR A 124 -6.14 8.77 7.55
CA THR A 124 -6.69 7.44 7.22
C THR A 124 -6.19 6.37 8.18
N MET A 125 -4.91 6.42 8.56
CA MET A 125 -4.34 5.46 9.50
C MET A 125 -4.97 5.60 10.90
N ARG A 126 -5.08 6.81 11.43
CA ARG A 126 -5.69 7.07 12.74
C ARG A 126 -7.16 6.65 12.76
N ASP A 127 -7.93 7.02 11.75
CA ASP A 127 -9.33 6.61 11.61
C ASP A 127 -9.48 5.09 11.55
N THR A 128 -8.55 4.42 10.87
CA THR A 128 -8.52 2.96 10.76
C THR A 128 -8.25 2.30 12.11
N VAL A 129 -7.21 2.73 12.83
CA VAL A 129 -6.87 2.19 14.16
C VAL A 129 -8.02 2.38 15.13
N ASN A 130 -8.60 3.59 15.19
CA ASN A 130 -9.74 3.87 16.04
C ASN A 130 -10.94 2.98 15.68
N THR A 131 -11.25 2.86 14.39
CA THR A 131 -12.36 2.02 13.91
C THR A 131 -12.14 0.54 14.24
N LEU A 132 -10.93 0.01 14.05
CA LEU A 132 -10.61 -1.37 14.42
C LEU A 132 -10.76 -1.59 15.94
N GLY A 133 -10.31 -0.64 16.76
CA GLY A 133 -10.46 -0.69 18.21
C GLY A 133 -11.93 -0.72 18.64
N ILE A 134 -12.80 0.07 18.02
CA ILE A 134 -14.25 0.10 18.30
C ILE A 134 -14.92 -1.22 17.88
N LEU A 135 -14.59 -1.75 16.70
CA LEU A 135 -15.29 -2.92 16.15
C LEU A 135 -14.80 -4.23 16.77
N LEU A 136 -13.49 -4.36 16.99
CA LEU A 136 -12.82 -5.62 17.33
C LEU A 136 -12.25 -5.66 18.75
N GLY A 137 -12.21 -4.51 19.44
CA GLY A 137 -11.47 -4.36 20.69
C GLY A 137 -9.98 -4.09 20.46
N GLN A 138 -9.33 -3.49 21.46
CA GLN A 138 -7.94 -3.00 21.35
C GLN A 138 -6.93 -4.12 21.11
N VAL A 139 -7.10 -5.28 21.77
CA VAL A 139 -6.17 -6.42 21.65
C VAL A 139 -6.19 -6.96 20.21
N ARG A 140 -7.36 -7.32 19.69
CA ARG A 140 -7.50 -7.86 18.34
C ARG A 140 -7.11 -6.85 17.26
N ALA A 141 -7.42 -5.57 17.46
CA ALA A 141 -6.98 -4.51 16.56
C ALA A 141 -5.44 -4.48 16.43
N ARG A 142 -4.71 -4.60 17.56
CA ARG A 142 -3.24 -4.64 17.55
C ARG A 142 -2.69 -5.87 16.84
N GLU A 143 -3.25 -7.06 17.07
CA GLU A 143 -2.86 -8.29 16.36
C GLU A 143 -2.96 -8.11 14.84
N ILE A 144 -4.10 -7.59 14.37
CA ILE A 144 -4.33 -7.34 12.95
C ILE A 144 -3.32 -6.34 12.36
N LEU A 145 -2.93 -5.32 13.12
CA LEU A 145 -1.94 -4.34 12.70
C LEU A 145 -0.53 -4.94 12.61
N ILE A 146 -0.19 -5.90 13.47
CA ILE A 146 1.11 -6.60 13.42
C ILE A 146 1.18 -7.55 12.21
N ASP A 147 0.10 -8.30 11.98
CA ASP A 147 0.02 -9.32 10.94
C ASP A 147 -0.15 -8.71 9.54
N SER A 148 -0.99 -7.69 9.42
CA SER A 148 -1.30 -7.04 8.14
C SER A 148 -1.33 -5.50 8.28
N PRO A 149 -0.17 -4.85 8.43
CA PRO A 149 -0.02 -3.38 8.43
C PRO A 149 -0.77 -2.66 7.30
N THR A 150 -0.86 -3.27 6.11
CA THR A 150 -1.60 -2.73 4.96
C THR A 150 -3.10 -2.52 5.19
N VAL A 151 -3.68 -3.02 6.29
CA VAL A 151 -5.06 -2.66 6.70
C VAL A 151 -5.21 -1.16 6.94
N LEU A 152 -4.14 -0.46 7.32
CA LEU A 152 -4.10 0.99 7.55
C LEU A 152 -4.41 1.82 6.30
N GLN A 153 -4.39 1.22 5.11
CA GLN A 153 -4.80 1.85 3.86
C GLN A 153 -6.32 1.79 3.62
N VAL A 154 -7.06 1.03 4.43
CA VAL A 154 -8.50 0.85 4.26
C VAL A 154 -9.25 1.99 4.94
N ARG A 155 -10.05 2.73 4.19
CA ARG A 155 -10.88 3.80 4.78
C ARG A 155 -11.84 3.25 5.85
N ALA A 156 -11.98 3.97 6.96
CA ALA A 156 -12.84 3.60 8.09
C ALA A 156 -14.28 3.21 7.69
N TRP A 157 -14.92 3.94 6.77
CA TRP A 157 -16.27 3.62 6.32
C TRP A 157 -16.36 2.23 5.66
N LYS A 158 -15.30 1.80 4.97
CA LYS A 158 -15.25 0.48 4.33
C LYS A 158 -15.11 -0.62 5.38
N LEU A 159 -14.32 -0.40 6.44
CA LEU A 159 -14.22 -1.31 7.58
C LEU A 159 -15.58 -1.47 8.27
N LYS A 160 -16.24 -0.36 8.61
CA LYS A 160 -17.58 -0.36 9.23
C LYS A 160 -18.60 -1.10 8.39
N ARG A 161 -18.63 -0.83 7.08
CA ARG A 161 -19.54 -1.50 6.14
C ARG A 161 -19.28 -3.01 6.05
N ASN A 162 -18.01 -3.41 5.90
CA ASN A 162 -17.65 -4.82 5.80
C ASN A 162 -17.92 -5.56 7.13
N PHE A 163 -17.64 -4.93 8.28
CA PHE A 163 -17.97 -5.48 9.60
C PHE A 163 -19.47 -5.64 9.79
N LYS A 164 -20.26 -4.61 9.51
CA LYS A 164 -21.72 -4.70 9.58
C LYS A 164 -22.25 -5.86 8.74
N TYR A 165 -21.80 -5.98 7.49
CA TYR A 165 -22.20 -7.07 6.61
C TYR A 165 -21.87 -8.47 7.19
N CYS A 166 -20.68 -8.64 7.77
CA CYS A 166 -20.30 -9.91 8.39
C CYS A 166 -21.07 -10.17 9.69
N SER A 167 -21.31 -9.14 10.51
CA SER A 167 -22.05 -9.26 11.76
C SER A 167 -23.52 -9.57 11.54
N ASP A 168 -24.14 -8.97 10.53
CA ASP A 168 -25.52 -9.27 10.14
C ASP A 168 -25.67 -10.73 9.68
N ARG A 169 -24.60 -11.35 9.19
CA ARG A 169 -24.59 -12.70 8.61
C ARG A 169 -24.15 -13.80 9.59
N PHE A 170 -23.15 -13.53 10.42
CA PHE A 170 -22.53 -14.52 11.31
C PHE A 170 -22.70 -14.22 12.80
N GLY A 171 -23.28 -13.07 13.14
CA GLY A 171 -23.27 -12.52 14.49
C GLY A 171 -21.98 -11.72 14.79
N VAL A 172 -22.08 -10.81 15.77
CA VAL A 172 -21.02 -9.85 16.10
C VAL A 172 -19.74 -10.54 16.57
N GLU A 173 -19.84 -11.55 17.44
CA GLU A 173 -18.66 -12.23 17.98
C GLU A 173 -17.92 -13.04 16.92
N SER A 174 -18.66 -13.74 16.05
CA SER A 174 -18.07 -14.47 14.92
C SER A 174 -17.41 -13.50 13.94
N ALA A 175 -18.04 -12.36 13.67
CA ALA A 175 -17.45 -11.33 12.82
C ALA A 175 -16.12 -10.84 13.40
N ARG A 176 -16.02 -10.57 14.70
CA ARG A 176 -14.76 -10.12 15.35
C ARG A 176 -13.58 -11.08 15.15
N ARG A 177 -13.85 -12.37 15.00
CA ARG A 177 -12.84 -13.42 14.81
C ARG A 177 -12.43 -13.63 13.36
N LEU A 178 -13.09 -12.98 12.40
CA LEU A 178 -12.78 -13.17 10.98
C LEU A 178 -11.35 -12.71 10.63
N PRO A 179 -10.70 -13.38 9.66
CA PRO A 179 -9.39 -12.96 9.15
C PRO A 179 -9.40 -11.55 8.56
N VAL A 180 -8.25 -10.87 8.61
CA VAL A 180 -8.07 -9.49 8.11
C VAL A 180 -8.50 -9.29 6.65
N PHE A 181 -8.45 -10.35 5.85
CA PHE A 181 -8.93 -10.37 4.48
C PHE A 181 -10.36 -9.81 4.34
N TYR A 182 -11.28 -10.19 5.23
CA TYR A 182 -12.69 -9.75 5.21
C TYR A 182 -12.80 -8.22 5.37
N TRP A 183 -11.87 -7.61 6.10
CA TRP A 183 -11.85 -6.18 6.37
C TRP A 183 -11.31 -5.36 5.19
N LYS A 184 -10.43 -5.97 4.38
CA LYS A 184 -9.80 -5.30 3.22
C LYS A 184 -10.53 -5.57 1.91
N ALA A 185 -11.30 -6.65 1.82
CA ALA A 185 -11.96 -7.12 0.60
C ALA A 185 -12.92 -6.08 -0.02
N SER A 186 -13.08 -6.17 -1.35
CA SER A 186 -14.19 -5.52 -2.06
C SER A 186 -15.52 -6.14 -1.61
N MET A 187 -16.64 -5.44 -1.78
CA MET A 187 -17.95 -6.01 -1.38
C MET A 187 -18.29 -7.28 -2.18
N VAL A 188 -17.95 -7.33 -3.46
CA VAL A 188 -18.15 -8.53 -4.30
C VAL A 188 -17.32 -9.71 -3.79
N THR A 189 -16.04 -9.47 -3.49
CA THR A 189 -15.13 -10.49 -2.95
C THR A 189 -15.58 -10.95 -1.56
N LEU A 190 -16.05 -10.01 -0.73
CA LEU A 190 -16.53 -10.28 0.62
C LEU A 190 -17.76 -11.18 0.59
N LYS A 191 -18.77 -10.86 -0.23
CA LYS A 191 -19.98 -11.67 -0.41
C LYS A 191 -19.62 -13.12 -0.75
N ARG A 192 -18.81 -13.31 -1.81
CA ARG A 192 -18.35 -14.64 -2.24
C ARG A 192 -17.58 -15.40 -1.15
N ALA A 193 -16.79 -14.70 -0.33
CA ALA A 193 -16.07 -15.32 0.76
C ALA A 193 -17.00 -15.75 1.90
N CYS A 194 -18.01 -14.93 2.21
CA CYS A 194 -19.04 -15.26 3.18
C CYS A 194 -19.90 -16.44 2.72
N ASP A 195 -20.33 -16.45 1.45
CA ASP A 195 -21.13 -17.54 0.86
C ASP A 195 -20.39 -18.88 1.01
N ARG A 196 -19.11 -18.94 0.61
CA ARG A 196 -18.29 -20.15 0.77
C ARG A 196 -18.09 -20.60 2.22
N LYS A 197 -18.05 -19.65 3.16
CA LYS A 197 -17.88 -19.99 4.58
C LYS A 197 -19.15 -20.65 5.12
N GLU A 198 -20.33 -20.20 4.72
CA GLU A 198 -21.60 -20.85 5.08
C GLU A 198 -21.71 -22.24 4.48
N GLU A 199 -21.35 -22.40 3.20
CA GLU A 199 -21.32 -23.70 2.52
C GLU A 199 -20.40 -24.72 3.22
N SER A 200 -19.29 -24.25 3.81
CA SER A 200 -18.35 -25.13 4.53
C SER A 200 -18.85 -25.60 5.91
N GLY A 201 -19.95 -25.05 6.45
CA GLY A 201 -20.46 -25.42 7.77
C GLY A 201 -19.52 -25.09 8.94
N VAL A 202 -18.45 -24.32 8.71
CA VAL A 202 -17.50 -23.89 9.74
C VAL A 202 -18.02 -22.61 10.38
N MET A 203 -18.96 -22.75 11.32
CA MET A 203 -19.39 -21.67 12.22
C MET A 203 -18.72 -21.79 13.59
#